data_AF-A0A1Y2IZT4-F1
#
_entry.id   AF-A0A1Y2IZT4-F1
#
_cell.length_a   1.000
_cell.length_b   1.000
_cell.length_c   1.000
_cell.angle_alpha   90.00
_cell.angle_beta   90.00
_cell.angle_gamma   90.00
#
_symmetry.space_group_name_H-M   'P 1'
#
loop_
_entity.id
_entity.type
_entity.pdbx_description
1 polymer ?
#
loop_
_entity_poly.entity_id
_entity_poly.type
_entity_poly.pdbx_seq_one_letter_code
_entity_poly.pdbx_strand_id
1 'polypeptide(L)'
;MMKTVLLSHSDAVGTTLSTIVPACPLDLPTVILLKWGRTLPWSYNAWSDSRLYGSDVILQMTVTWLFHLDTSIAEIPIAHSVEWWDDELLDLLDVVPLETLSMMSRVLQHVLSMPQGDQSKSLCGTTTEIVLKACWSLKYIITLLEGDSTPLTPLYATLYDVFMLLGESNEELCVKDLVLETLSLQPGILKLAWATISHQSSYTLGLQRKLNSTYNLVNGCLQGAAATTPVLRNLRQTLQLLTLAYKCGTACPLPSLTSQLLAVLLDWLEVATVDSALWTMLGDVTIGALTEWQHRVASGSPSHRVFDKVDAARVWRIIAEADSGDLTSAVSAAAHISSTAGKHPYDSLQYSVCWDYLRDTMLMILDHEFRGVEEPLALLVAPTISRALVALARHAPAPAKRFLASSPWTVAMVVRMRRLEGDVRTSGLDEYRRILWGQTSLSIQTLIAYLTEGLSAAIQPDALNSEREDPAESQGGFTFCWFQSRAYLIPT
;
A
#
# COMPACT_ATOMS: atom_id res chain seq x y z
N MET A 1 -6.36 25.91 -57.49
CA MET A 1 -6.60 27.09 -56.63
C MET A 1 -7.01 26.59 -55.25
N MET A 2 -6.01 26.28 -54.43
CA MET A 2 -6.16 25.83 -53.03
C MET A 2 -5.94 27.08 -52.16
N LYS A 3 -6.95 27.48 -51.38
CA LYS A 3 -6.80 28.55 -50.39
C LYS A 3 -6.10 27.97 -49.17
N THR A 4 -4.81 28.29 -49.05
CA THR A 4 -4.04 28.18 -47.81
C THR A 4 -4.70 29.07 -46.77
N VAL A 5 -5.39 28.48 -45.80
CA VAL A 5 -5.82 29.17 -44.59
C VAL A 5 -4.60 29.25 -43.67
N LEU A 6 -3.87 30.35 -43.83
CA LEU A 6 -2.86 30.80 -42.87
C LEU A 6 -3.59 31.20 -41.58
N LEU A 7 -3.48 30.39 -40.54
CA LEU A 7 -3.74 30.82 -39.17
C LEU A 7 -2.73 31.91 -38.83
N SER A 8 -3.22 33.12 -38.64
CA SER A 8 -2.44 34.29 -38.24
C SER A 8 -1.86 34.07 -36.84
N HIS A 9 -0.54 33.91 -36.79
CA HIS A 9 0.26 34.21 -35.60
C HIS A 9 0.19 35.70 -35.31
N SER A 10 -0.53 36.06 -34.26
CA SER A 10 -0.46 37.35 -33.57
C SER A 10 -0.46 37.05 -32.08
N ASP A 11 0.51 37.61 -31.36
CA ASP A 11 0.69 37.61 -29.90
C ASP A 11 1.48 36.43 -29.30
N ALA A 12 2.69 36.23 -29.84
CA ALA A 12 3.75 35.47 -29.21
C ALA A 12 4.59 36.39 -28.29
N VAL A 13 4.20 36.53 -27.02
CA VAL A 13 5.04 36.54 -25.79
C VAL A 13 4.07 36.54 -24.60
N GLY A 14 3.62 35.36 -24.13
CA GLY A 14 2.83 35.30 -22.89
C GLY A 14 1.97 34.06 -22.59
N THR A 15 1.81 33.10 -23.51
CA THR A 15 0.76 32.06 -23.37
C THR A 15 1.24 30.61 -23.54
N THR A 16 2.35 30.23 -22.90
CA THR A 16 2.70 28.80 -22.72
C THR A 16 1.94 28.15 -21.56
N LEU A 17 0.90 28.80 -21.03
CA LEU A 17 0.25 28.47 -19.76
C LEU A 17 -1.06 27.67 -19.87
N SER A 18 -1.50 27.21 -21.05
CA SER A 18 -2.81 26.54 -21.20
C SER A 18 -2.78 25.11 -21.75
N THR A 19 -1.64 24.41 -21.75
CA THR A 19 -1.51 23.10 -22.43
C THR A 19 -2.19 21.92 -21.69
N ILE A 20 -2.81 22.14 -20.52
CA ILE A 20 -3.65 21.12 -19.82
C ILE A 20 -5.13 21.50 -19.83
N VAL A 21 -5.55 22.37 -20.73
CA VAL A 21 -6.99 22.62 -20.90
C VAL A 21 -7.44 21.73 -22.06
N PRO A 22 -8.15 20.62 -21.81
CA PRO A 22 -8.62 19.77 -22.89
C PRO A 22 -9.57 20.56 -23.80
N ALA A 23 -9.52 20.28 -25.11
CA ALA A 23 -10.42 20.95 -26.05
C ALA A 23 -11.88 20.54 -25.78
N CYS A 24 -12.76 21.52 -25.56
CA CYS A 24 -14.19 21.29 -25.36
C CYS A 24 -15.02 22.45 -25.95
N PRO A 25 -15.99 22.19 -26.85
CA PRO A 25 -16.38 20.89 -27.40
C PRO A 25 -15.36 20.35 -28.42
N LEU A 26 -15.43 19.04 -28.71
CA LEU A 26 -14.66 18.45 -29.80
C LEU A 26 -15.27 18.81 -31.15
N ASP A 27 -14.47 19.33 -32.08
CA ASP A 27 -14.85 19.45 -33.49
C ASP A 27 -14.62 18.12 -34.23
N LEU A 28 -15.25 17.95 -35.40
CA LEU A 28 -15.15 16.72 -36.19
C LEU A 28 -13.69 16.31 -36.51
N PRO A 29 -12.79 17.24 -36.92
CA PRO A 29 -11.39 16.90 -37.11
C PRO A 29 -10.72 16.35 -35.84
N THR A 30 -10.97 16.95 -34.68
CA THR A 30 -10.40 16.46 -33.42
C THR A 30 -10.97 15.09 -33.05
N VAL A 31 -12.27 14.87 -33.23
CA VAL A 31 -12.86 13.52 -33.03
C VAL A 31 -12.17 12.48 -33.91
N ILE A 32 -11.93 12.79 -35.19
CA ILE A 32 -11.24 11.88 -36.12
C ILE A 32 -9.80 11.59 -35.63
N LEU A 33 -9.09 12.61 -35.16
CA LEU A 33 -7.72 12.44 -34.66
C LEU A 33 -7.64 11.63 -33.36
N LEU A 34 -8.62 11.78 -32.46
CA LEU A 34 -8.59 11.14 -31.14
C LEU A 34 -9.23 9.75 -31.13
N LYS A 35 -10.35 9.55 -31.84
CA LYS A 35 -11.16 8.32 -31.78
C LYS A 35 -11.05 7.43 -33.03
N TRP A 36 -10.43 7.89 -34.11
CA TRP A 36 -10.38 7.13 -35.37
C TRP A 36 -8.99 6.61 -35.74
N GLY A 37 -8.94 5.30 -35.98
CA GLY A 37 -7.74 4.58 -36.39
C GLY A 37 -6.68 4.51 -35.29
N ARG A 38 -5.41 4.35 -35.69
CA ARG A 38 -4.26 4.26 -34.79
C ARG A 38 -3.48 5.57 -34.70
N THR A 39 -4.19 6.71 -34.73
CA THR A 39 -3.59 8.04 -34.81
C THR A 39 -2.78 8.39 -33.55
N LEU A 40 -3.34 8.20 -32.37
CA LEU A 40 -2.62 8.38 -31.10
C LEU A 40 -1.42 7.42 -30.94
N PRO A 41 -1.57 6.09 -31.11
CA PRO A 41 -0.42 5.19 -31.02
C PRO A 41 0.68 5.55 -32.02
N TRP A 42 0.29 5.89 -33.25
CA TRP A 42 1.24 6.36 -34.27
C TRP A 42 1.93 7.66 -33.84
N SER A 43 1.20 8.60 -33.22
CA SER A 43 1.78 9.86 -32.75
C SER A 43 2.76 9.66 -31.60
N TYR A 44 2.54 8.69 -30.72
CA TYR A 44 3.47 8.34 -29.64
C TYR A 44 4.76 7.71 -30.19
N ASN A 45 4.63 6.82 -31.19
CA ASN A 45 5.78 6.32 -31.93
C ASN A 45 6.54 7.44 -32.63
N ALA A 46 5.83 8.35 -33.30
CA ALA A 46 6.45 9.49 -33.97
C ALA A 46 7.13 10.44 -32.98
N TRP A 47 6.64 10.54 -31.74
CA TRP A 47 7.26 11.35 -30.68
C TRP A 47 8.66 10.85 -30.31
N SER A 48 8.94 9.56 -30.46
CA SER A 48 10.29 9.02 -30.24
C SER A 48 11.32 9.57 -31.24
N ASP A 49 10.88 10.14 -32.37
CA ASP A 49 11.72 10.87 -33.30
C ASP A 49 12.20 12.19 -32.64
N SER A 50 13.51 12.37 -32.55
CA SER A 50 14.14 13.55 -31.94
C SER A 50 13.70 14.89 -32.55
N ARG A 51 13.14 14.87 -33.77
CA ARG A 51 12.60 16.05 -34.45
C ARG A 51 11.20 16.45 -33.97
N LEU A 52 10.45 15.49 -33.44
CA LEU A 52 9.07 15.67 -32.96
C LEU A 52 8.97 15.56 -31.43
N TYR A 53 10.04 15.14 -30.77
CA TYR A 53 10.14 15.09 -29.32
C TYR A 53 9.82 16.45 -28.69
N GLY A 54 8.87 16.47 -27.76
CA GLY A 54 8.45 17.69 -27.08
C GLY A 54 7.37 18.49 -27.83
N SER A 55 6.73 17.92 -28.85
CA SER A 55 5.64 18.59 -29.57
C SER A 55 4.41 18.79 -28.67
N ASP A 56 4.14 20.03 -28.25
CA ASP A 56 2.97 20.35 -27.41
C ASP A 56 1.64 19.90 -28.03
N VAL A 57 1.57 19.72 -29.35
CA VAL A 57 0.39 19.22 -30.06
C VAL A 57 0.03 17.80 -29.63
N ILE A 58 0.99 16.89 -29.54
CA ILE A 58 0.71 15.50 -29.17
C ILE A 58 0.39 15.42 -27.66
N LEU A 59 1.02 16.26 -26.85
CA LEU A 59 0.66 16.40 -25.42
C LEU A 59 -0.80 16.86 -25.28
N GLN A 60 -1.19 17.92 -25.99
CA GLN A 60 -2.55 18.46 -26.00
C GLN A 60 -3.57 17.44 -26.53
N MET A 61 -3.22 16.70 -27.57
CA MET A 61 -4.05 15.60 -28.08
C MET A 61 -4.24 14.51 -27.02
N THR A 62 -3.16 14.12 -26.33
CA THR A 62 -3.21 13.11 -25.25
C THR A 62 -4.11 13.58 -24.12
N VAL A 63 -3.91 14.80 -23.63
CA VAL A 63 -4.73 15.41 -22.58
C VAL A 63 -6.20 15.46 -22.98
N THR A 64 -6.49 15.89 -24.21
CA THR A 64 -7.85 15.97 -24.73
C THR A 64 -8.47 14.58 -24.86
N TRP A 65 -7.72 13.60 -25.36
CA TRP A 65 -8.19 12.22 -25.46
C TRP A 65 -8.52 11.62 -24.09
N LEU A 66 -7.59 11.71 -23.12
CA LEU A 66 -7.82 11.24 -21.76
C LEU A 66 -9.10 11.88 -21.18
N PHE A 67 -9.29 13.19 -21.34
CA PHE A 67 -10.49 13.86 -20.86
C PHE A 67 -11.79 13.31 -21.48
N HIS A 68 -11.79 12.96 -22.77
CA HIS A 68 -12.97 12.46 -23.49
C HIS A 68 -13.10 10.93 -23.52
N LEU A 69 -12.31 10.19 -22.74
CA LEU A 69 -12.59 8.77 -22.46
C LEU A 69 -13.87 8.66 -21.64
N ASP A 70 -14.79 7.81 -22.07
CA ASP A 70 -16.20 7.77 -21.63
C ASP A 70 -16.40 7.41 -20.13
N THR A 71 -15.33 7.04 -19.41
CA THR A 71 -15.36 6.74 -17.97
C THR A 71 -15.16 7.99 -17.10
N SER A 72 -16.21 8.41 -16.39
CA SER A 72 -16.14 9.50 -15.40
C SER A 72 -15.64 9.02 -14.04
N ILE A 73 -14.92 9.90 -13.30
CA ILE A 73 -14.46 9.61 -11.92
C ILE A 73 -15.61 9.20 -10.99
N ALA A 74 -16.79 9.79 -11.18
CA ALA A 74 -17.95 9.54 -10.34
C ALA A 74 -18.46 8.09 -10.40
N GLU A 75 -18.09 7.36 -11.45
CA GLU A 75 -18.55 6.00 -11.73
C GLU A 75 -17.53 4.93 -11.35
N ILE A 76 -16.41 5.31 -10.72
CA ILE A 76 -15.32 4.38 -10.38
C ILE A 76 -15.41 3.97 -8.88
N PRO A 77 -16.03 2.82 -8.52
CA PRO A 77 -15.74 2.17 -7.25
C PRO A 77 -14.26 1.78 -7.13
N ILE A 78 -13.57 2.39 -6.18
CA ILE A 78 -12.11 2.39 -6.00
C ILE A 78 -11.52 0.99 -5.68
N ALA A 79 -12.37 -0.03 -5.50
CA ALA A 79 -12.02 -1.33 -4.94
C ALA A 79 -11.71 -2.46 -5.96
N HIS A 80 -11.75 -2.22 -7.28
CA HIS A 80 -11.62 -3.30 -8.26
C HIS A 80 -10.49 -3.09 -9.30
N SER A 81 -9.89 -4.21 -9.66
CA SER A 81 -8.77 -4.41 -10.59
C SER A 81 -9.08 -3.94 -12.02
N VAL A 82 -8.04 -3.46 -12.71
CA VAL A 82 -7.74 -3.33 -14.17
C VAL A 82 -8.87 -3.35 -15.23
N GLU A 83 -9.97 -4.06 -15.05
CA GLU A 83 -11.03 -4.39 -16.03
C GLU A 83 -12.01 -3.25 -16.37
N TRP A 84 -11.64 -1.99 -16.10
CA TRP A 84 -12.61 -0.90 -15.93
C TRP A 84 -12.59 0.16 -17.01
N TRP A 85 -11.55 0.13 -17.84
CA TRP A 85 -11.35 1.17 -18.83
C TRP A 85 -11.76 0.67 -20.19
N ASP A 86 -12.19 1.63 -21.00
CA ASP A 86 -12.60 1.45 -22.38
C ASP A 86 -11.61 0.52 -23.13
N ASP A 87 -12.16 -0.42 -23.92
CA ASP A 87 -11.38 -1.28 -24.81
C ASP A 87 -10.44 -0.43 -25.68
N GLU A 88 -10.84 0.80 -26.05
CA GLU A 88 -10.00 1.76 -26.77
C GLU A 88 -8.72 2.17 -26.01
N LEU A 89 -8.80 2.33 -24.68
CA LEU A 89 -7.62 2.64 -23.85
C LEU A 89 -6.70 1.43 -23.75
N LEU A 90 -7.25 0.24 -23.51
CA LEU A 90 -6.48 -1.00 -23.43
C LEU A 90 -5.77 -1.32 -24.75
N ASP A 91 -6.47 -1.21 -25.88
CA ASP A 91 -5.91 -1.38 -27.22
C ASP A 91 -4.73 -0.44 -27.48
N LEU A 92 -4.80 0.82 -27.00
CA LEU A 92 -3.68 1.75 -27.12
C LEU A 92 -2.47 1.30 -26.30
N LEU A 93 -2.70 0.95 -25.03
CA LEU A 93 -1.66 0.62 -24.07
C LEU A 93 -0.90 -0.65 -24.48
N ASP A 94 -1.59 -1.62 -25.09
CA ASP A 94 -1.00 -2.87 -25.55
C ASP A 94 -0.17 -2.71 -26.84
N VAL A 95 -0.50 -1.73 -27.69
CA VAL A 95 0.16 -1.55 -29.00
C VAL A 95 1.53 -0.86 -28.89
N VAL A 96 1.68 0.14 -28.01
CA VAL A 96 2.91 0.94 -27.83
C VAL A 96 3.16 1.29 -26.35
N PRO A 97 3.47 0.29 -25.50
CA PRO A 97 3.51 0.47 -24.05
C PRO A 97 4.59 1.46 -23.60
N LEU A 98 5.81 1.40 -24.17
CA LEU A 98 6.93 2.25 -23.75
C LEU A 98 6.73 3.72 -24.13
N GLU A 99 6.25 3.98 -25.34
CA GLU A 99 5.97 5.32 -25.81
C GLU A 99 4.78 5.93 -25.05
N THR A 100 3.77 5.10 -24.74
CA THR A 100 2.65 5.54 -23.89
C THR A 100 3.10 5.85 -22.48
N LEU A 101 3.96 5.02 -21.88
CA LEU A 101 4.57 5.28 -20.58
C LEU A 101 5.29 6.64 -20.56
N SER A 102 6.09 6.92 -21.60
CA SER A 102 6.79 8.20 -21.75
C SER A 102 5.82 9.38 -21.85
N MET A 103 4.75 9.24 -22.65
CA MET A 103 3.75 10.29 -22.81
C MET A 103 2.97 10.56 -21.52
N MET A 104 2.52 9.52 -20.82
CA MET A 104 1.80 9.66 -19.55
C MET A 104 2.69 10.29 -18.48
N SER A 105 3.97 9.89 -18.42
CA SER A 105 4.97 10.55 -17.57
C SER A 105 5.09 12.05 -17.90
N ARG A 106 5.12 12.40 -19.19
CA ARG A 106 5.20 13.80 -19.65
C ARG A 106 3.96 14.61 -19.26
N VAL A 107 2.77 14.02 -19.38
CA VAL A 107 1.51 14.63 -18.91
C VAL A 107 1.62 14.98 -17.43
N LEU A 108 2.04 14.02 -16.58
CA LEU A 108 2.21 14.25 -15.15
C LEU A 108 3.26 15.32 -14.84
N GLN A 109 4.41 15.29 -15.50
CA GLN A 109 5.45 16.32 -15.34
C GLN A 109 4.94 17.71 -15.70
N HIS A 110 4.11 17.81 -16.73
CA HIS A 110 3.54 19.09 -17.13
C HIS A 110 2.52 19.59 -16.08
N VAL A 111 1.70 18.71 -15.49
CA VAL A 111 0.83 19.04 -14.34
C VAL A 111 1.65 19.57 -13.16
N LEU A 112 2.76 18.91 -12.83
CA LEU A 112 3.68 19.34 -11.75
C LEU A 112 4.33 20.71 -12.03
N SER A 113 4.49 21.06 -13.30
CA SER A 113 5.13 22.32 -13.73
C SER A 113 4.15 23.50 -13.77
N MET A 114 2.85 23.27 -13.61
CA MET A 114 1.85 24.34 -13.63
C MET A 114 2.07 25.27 -12.42
N PRO A 115 2.08 26.60 -12.62
CA PRO A 115 2.17 27.53 -11.50
C PRO A 115 0.94 27.38 -10.62
N GLN A 116 1.14 26.88 -9.41
CA GLN A 116 0.12 26.87 -8.39
C GLN A 116 -0.07 28.31 -7.91
N GLY A 117 -1.15 28.96 -8.32
CA GLY A 117 -1.50 30.28 -7.78
C GLY A 117 -1.65 30.23 -6.26
N ASP A 118 -1.50 31.37 -5.59
CA ASP A 118 -1.59 31.51 -4.12
C ASP A 118 -2.96 31.08 -3.53
N GLN A 119 -3.96 30.75 -4.36
CA GLN A 119 -5.31 30.41 -3.92
C GLN A 119 -5.66 28.94 -4.22
N SER A 120 -5.89 28.18 -3.15
CA SER A 120 -6.40 26.79 -3.06
C SER A 120 -5.53 25.68 -3.69
N LYS A 121 -5.04 24.80 -2.81
CA LYS A 121 -4.11 23.68 -3.06
C LYS A 121 -4.70 22.47 -3.81
N SER A 122 -5.87 22.60 -4.43
CA SER A 122 -6.55 21.48 -5.11
C SER A 122 -6.49 21.66 -6.61
N LEU A 123 -6.25 20.57 -7.33
CA LEU A 123 -6.38 20.53 -8.78
C LEU A 123 -7.85 20.77 -9.18
N CYS A 124 -8.08 21.39 -10.33
CA CYS A 124 -9.44 21.46 -10.87
C CYS A 124 -9.90 20.06 -11.31
N GLY A 125 -11.21 19.79 -11.25
CA GLY A 125 -11.75 18.46 -11.52
C GLY A 125 -11.30 17.86 -12.86
N THR A 126 -11.23 18.69 -13.91
CA THR A 126 -10.73 18.30 -15.23
C THR A 126 -9.28 17.81 -15.19
N THR A 127 -8.38 18.55 -14.54
CA THR A 127 -6.98 18.14 -14.40
C THR A 127 -6.86 16.87 -13.55
N THR A 128 -7.64 16.77 -12.47
CA THR A 128 -7.65 15.56 -11.63
C THR A 128 -8.08 14.32 -12.42
N GLU A 129 -9.05 14.45 -13.33
CA GLU A 129 -9.49 13.36 -14.21
C GLU A 129 -8.40 12.90 -15.16
N ILE A 130 -7.69 13.85 -15.79
CA ILE A 130 -6.56 13.55 -16.67
C ILE A 130 -5.44 12.85 -15.88
N VAL A 131 -5.12 13.34 -14.69
CA VAL A 131 -4.11 12.74 -13.81
C VAL A 131 -4.52 11.34 -13.39
N LEU A 132 -5.80 11.11 -13.04
CA LEU A 132 -6.33 9.80 -12.68
C LEU A 132 -6.12 8.80 -13.82
N LYS A 133 -6.56 9.14 -15.03
CA LYS A 133 -6.46 8.30 -16.23
C LYS A 133 -4.99 8.04 -16.62
N ALA A 134 -4.13 9.04 -16.48
CA ALA A 134 -2.69 8.89 -16.70
C ALA A 134 -2.03 7.97 -15.65
N CYS A 135 -2.31 8.15 -14.35
CA CYS A 135 -1.80 7.28 -13.29
C CYS A 135 -2.28 5.84 -13.44
N TRP A 136 -3.55 5.64 -13.82
CA TRP A 136 -4.06 4.31 -14.11
C TRP A 136 -3.35 3.66 -15.30
N SER A 137 -3.15 4.40 -16.39
CA SER A 137 -2.44 3.91 -17.58
C SER A 137 -1.00 3.51 -17.24
N LEU A 138 -0.31 4.30 -16.41
CA LEU A 138 1.04 4.00 -15.94
C LEU A 138 1.07 2.73 -15.10
N LYS A 139 0.12 2.55 -14.17
CA LYS A 139 -0.01 1.32 -13.38
C LYS A 139 -0.14 0.11 -14.29
N TYR A 140 -1.06 0.15 -15.26
CA TYR A 140 -1.31 -0.93 -16.21
C TYR A 140 -0.05 -1.28 -17.01
N ILE A 141 0.63 -0.27 -17.58
CA ILE A 141 1.86 -0.52 -18.35
C ILE A 141 2.96 -1.09 -17.46
N ILE A 142 3.14 -0.59 -16.23
CA ILE A 142 4.17 -1.12 -15.31
C ILE A 142 3.91 -2.60 -14.98
N THR A 143 2.65 -2.99 -14.82
CA THR A 143 2.29 -4.42 -14.64
C THR A 143 2.54 -5.26 -15.88
N LEU A 144 2.39 -4.69 -17.09
CA LEU A 144 2.73 -5.40 -18.33
C LEU A 144 4.24 -5.56 -18.54
N LEU A 145 5.04 -4.58 -18.08
CA LEU A 145 6.50 -4.55 -18.23
C LEU A 145 7.24 -5.33 -17.14
N GLU A 146 6.58 -6.22 -16.40
CA GLU A 146 7.21 -7.02 -15.34
C GLU A 146 8.42 -7.80 -15.88
N GLY A 147 9.63 -7.35 -15.51
CA GLY A 147 10.91 -7.96 -15.89
C GLY A 147 11.78 -7.16 -16.87
N ASP A 148 11.28 -6.07 -17.43
CA ASP A 148 12.03 -5.27 -18.40
C ASP A 148 13.02 -4.27 -17.74
N SER A 149 14.14 -4.02 -18.42
CA SER A 149 15.24 -3.17 -17.94
C SER A 149 14.99 -1.66 -18.04
N THR A 150 13.75 -1.25 -18.28
CA THR A 150 13.38 0.16 -18.47
C THR A 150 13.64 0.96 -17.19
N PRO A 151 14.34 2.10 -17.26
CA PRO A 151 14.61 2.91 -16.07
C PRO A 151 13.34 3.65 -15.61
N LEU A 152 12.56 3.03 -14.73
CA LEU A 152 11.34 3.63 -14.16
C LEU A 152 11.61 4.59 -12.98
N THR A 153 12.86 4.74 -12.55
CA THR A 153 13.24 5.60 -11.42
C THR A 153 12.71 7.05 -11.51
N PRO A 154 12.82 7.77 -12.65
CA PRO A 154 12.31 9.13 -12.78
C PRO A 154 10.78 9.20 -12.74
N LEU A 155 10.11 8.15 -13.23
CA LEU A 155 8.66 8.03 -13.20
C LEU A 155 8.17 7.86 -11.76
N TYR A 156 8.81 7.01 -10.97
CA TYR A 156 8.49 6.83 -9.55
C TYR A 156 8.69 8.13 -8.76
N ALA A 157 9.71 8.93 -9.10
CA ALA A 157 9.87 10.27 -8.54
C ALA A 157 8.74 11.22 -8.94
N THR A 158 8.34 11.20 -10.22
CA THR A 158 7.20 12.00 -10.72
C THR A 158 5.91 11.62 -10.00
N LEU A 159 5.65 10.32 -9.80
CA LEU A 159 4.46 9.83 -9.07
C LEU A 159 4.46 10.28 -7.61
N TYR A 160 5.62 10.27 -6.94
CA TYR A 160 5.75 10.82 -5.60
C TYR A 160 5.40 12.32 -5.57
N ASP A 161 5.95 13.11 -6.48
CA ASP A 161 5.67 14.55 -6.55
C ASP A 161 4.17 14.81 -6.81
N VAL A 162 3.53 13.99 -7.64
CA VAL A 162 2.07 14.03 -7.86
C VAL A 162 1.33 13.75 -6.55
N PHE A 163 1.72 12.73 -5.78
CA PHE A 163 1.11 12.45 -4.46
C PHE A 163 1.22 13.66 -3.50
N MET A 164 2.33 14.39 -3.56
CA MET A 164 2.57 15.57 -2.74
C MET A 164 1.79 16.79 -3.20
N LEU A 165 1.53 16.91 -4.50
CA LEU A 165 0.73 17.97 -5.11
C LEU A 165 -0.76 17.84 -4.76
N LEU A 166 -1.29 16.62 -4.75
CA LEU A 166 -2.72 16.34 -4.61
C LEU A 166 -3.29 16.75 -3.24
N GLY A 167 -4.43 17.44 -3.28
CA GLY A 167 -5.20 17.88 -2.12
C GLY A 167 -6.06 16.78 -1.48
N GLU A 168 -7.20 17.17 -0.92
CA GLU A 168 -8.08 16.30 -0.10
C GLU A 168 -9.45 16.07 -0.75
N SER A 169 -9.64 16.46 -2.02
CA SER A 169 -10.88 16.15 -2.74
C SER A 169 -11.04 14.64 -2.93
N ASN A 170 -12.27 14.13 -3.03
CA ASN A 170 -12.50 12.70 -3.22
C ASN A 170 -11.81 12.16 -4.48
N GLU A 171 -11.82 12.94 -5.56
CA GLU A 171 -11.17 12.62 -6.82
C GLU A 171 -9.64 12.56 -6.64
N GLU A 172 -9.06 13.56 -5.98
CA GLU A 172 -7.62 13.59 -5.68
C GLU A 172 -7.18 12.43 -4.77
N LEU A 173 -8.03 12.03 -3.81
CA LEU A 173 -7.80 10.85 -2.98
C LEU A 173 -7.82 9.56 -3.82
N CYS A 174 -8.66 9.46 -4.85
CA CYS A 174 -8.63 8.31 -5.77
C CYS A 174 -7.31 8.24 -6.55
N VAL A 175 -6.81 9.40 -7.01
CA VAL A 175 -5.49 9.47 -7.66
C VAL A 175 -4.39 9.02 -6.70
N LYS A 176 -4.44 9.44 -5.43
CA LYS A 176 -3.46 9.00 -4.41
C LYS A 176 -3.45 7.48 -4.21
N ASP A 177 -4.59 6.82 -4.24
CA ASP A 177 -4.66 5.36 -4.13
C ASP A 177 -3.96 4.68 -5.32
N LEU A 178 -4.21 5.15 -6.55
CA LEU A 178 -3.51 4.63 -7.73
C LEU A 178 -2.01 4.88 -7.68
N VAL A 179 -1.59 6.05 -7.21
CA VAL A 179 -0.17 6.36 -7.03
C VAL A 179 0.46 5.40 -6.01
N LEU A 180 -0.14 5.22 -4.84
CA LEU A 180 0.37 4.31 -3.80
C LEU A 180 0.47 2.87 -4.30
N GLU A 181 -0.56 2.41 -5.01
CA GLU A 181 -0.58 1.10 -5.65
C GLU A 181 0.56 0.96 -6.65
N THR A 182 0.74 1.93 -7.55
CA THR A 182 1.81 1.92 -8.56
C THR A 182 3.19 1.92 -7.91
N LEU A 183 3.40 2.75 -6.88
CA LEU A 183 4.65 2.80 -6.13
C LEU A 183 4.94 1.46 -5.44
N SER A 184 3.92 0.71 -5.03
CA SER A 184 4.10 -0.59 -4.36
C SER A 184 4.52 -1.74 -5.29
N LEU A 185 4.29 -1.63 -6.61
CA LEU A 185 4.56 -2.72 -7.56
C LEU A 185 6.05 -3.12 -7.62
N GLN A 186 6.96 -2.15 -7.55
CA GLN A 186 8.40 -2.42 -7.69
C GLN A 186 9.23 -1.72 -6.58
N PRO A 187 9.29 -2.32 -5.37
CA PRO A 187 9.98 -1.73 -4.22
C PRO A 187 11.47 -1.42 -4.44
N GLY A 188 12.12 -2.17 -5.34
CA GLY A 188 13.52 -1.94 -5.73
C GLY A 188 13.73 -0.62 -6.46
N ILE A 189 12.87 -0.31 -7.45
CA ILE A 189 12.91 0.96 -8.18
C ILE A 189 12.51 2.11 -7.26
N LEU A 190 11.48 1.88 -6.46
CA LEU A 190 11.00 2.82 -5.46
C LEU A 190 12.12 3.27 -4.51
N LYS A 191 12.95 2.32 -4.03
CA LYS A 191 14.15 2.62 -3.24
C LYS A 191 15.13 3.53 -3.97
N LEU A 192 15.42 3.26 -5.24
CA LEU A 192 16.32 4.08 -6.05
C LEU A 192 15.76 5.48 -6.27
N ALA A 193 14.46 5.59 -6.56
CA ALA A 193 13.78 6.86 -6.78
C ALA A 193 13.86 7.71 -5.50
N TRP A 194 13.56 7.13 -4.34
CA TRP A 194 13.69 7.84 -3.08
C TRP A 194 15.10 8.29 -2.76
N ALA A 195 16.13 7.50 -3.09
CA ALA A 195 17.50 7.93 -2.92
C ALA A 195 17.76 9.23 -3.71
N THR A 196 17.27 9.31 -4.95
CA THR A 196 17.38 10.52 -5.78
C THR A 196 16.60 11.71 -5.20
N ILE A 197 15.36 11.49 -4.76
CA ILE A 197 14.48 12.57 -4.30
C ILE A 197 14.89 13.08 -2.90
N SER A 198 15.37 12.19 -2.03
CA SER A 198 15.74 12.53 -0.65
C SER A 198 16.84 13.60 -0.54
N HIS A 199 17.68 13.75 -1.57
CA HIS A 199 18.70 14.79 -1.65
C HIS A 199 18.13 16.18 -2.03
N GLN A 200 16.88 16.27 -2.46
CA GLN A 200 16.24 17.53 -2.83
C GLN A 200 15.61 18.20 -1.60
N SER A 201 15.92 19.47 -1.35
CA SER A 201 15.39 20.22 -0.19
C SER A 201 13.88 20.47 -0.29
N SER A 202 13.37 20.66 -1.50
CA SER A 202 11.94 20.82 -1.81
C SER A 202 11.12 19.65 -1.29
N TYR A 203 11.62 18.42 -1.48
CA TYR A 203 10.99 17.18 -1.03
C TYR A 203 10.82 17.15 0.49
N THR A 204 11.91 17.32 1.22
CA THR A 204 11.90 17.23 2.69
C THR A 204 10.95 18.28 3.27
N LEU A 205 10.94 19.49 2.72
CA LEU A 205 10.03 20.56 3.12
C LEU A 205 8.57 20.25 2.78
N GLY A 206 8.28 19.63 1.64
CA GLY A 206 6.94 19.21 1.24
C GLY A 206 6.38 18.14 2.17
N LEU A 207 7.17 17.09 2.43
CA LEU A 207 6.80 16.03 3.36
C LEU A 207 6.62 16.57 4.78
N GLN A 208 7.52 17.44 5.24
CA GLN A 208 7.41 18.08 6.55
C GLN A 208 6.12 18.89 6.68
N ARG A 209 5.79 19.69 5.67
CA ARG A 209 4.53 20.47 5.66
C ARG A 209 3.32 19.55 5.74
N LYS A 210 3.29 18.48 4.95
CA LYS A 210 2.18 17.50 4.94
C LYS A 210 2.04 16.80 6.29
N LEU A 211 3.14 16.29 6.85
CA LEU A 211 3.14 15.65 8.16
C LEU A 211 2.75 16.60 9.29
N ASN A 212 3.21 17.85 9.27
CA ASN A 212 2.81 18.86 10.25
C ASN A 212 1.31 19.19 10.14
N SER A 213 0.77 19.34 8.93
CA SER A 213 -0.67 19.57 8.77
C SER A 213 -1.48 18.38 9.29
N THR A 214 -1.03 17.16 9.00
CA THR A 214 -1.68 15.93 9.48
C THR A 214 -1.60 15.83 11.01
N TYR A 215 -0.43 16.10 11.60
CA TYR A 215 -0.24 16.11 13.06
C TYR A 215 -1.17 17.12 13.75
N ASN A 216 -1.20 18.35 13.25
CA ASN A 216 -2.07 19.40 13.81
C ASN A 216 -3.55 19.03 13.69
N LEU A 217 -3.95 18.41 12.58
CA LEU A 217 -5.31 17.94 12.37
C LEU A 217 -5.69 16.86 13.38
N VAL A 218 -4.84 15.84 13.55
CA VAL A 218 -5.08 14.74 14.49
C VAL A 218 -5.19 15.28 15.92
N ASN A 219 -4.29 16.18 16.31
CA ASN A 219 -4.32 16.82 17.62
C ASN A 219 -5.59 17.66 17.82
N GLY A 220 -6.07 18.35 16.78
CA GLY A 220 -7.36 19.06 16.82
C GLY A 220 -8.55 18.11 16.98
N CYS A 221 -8.51 16.94 16.34
CA CYS A 221 -9.57 15.92 16.47
C CYS A 221 -9.62 15.31 17.86
N LEU A 222 -8.46 15.04 18.47
CA LEU A 222 -8.36 14.61 19.87
C LEU A 222 -8.96 15.62 20.85
N GLN A 223 -8.94 16.91 20.50
CA GLN A 223 -9.54 17.99 21.30
C GLN A 223 -11.05 18.15 21.07
N GLY A 224 -11.69 17.25 20.32
CA GLY A 224 -13.14 17.19 20.13
C GLY A 224 -13.63 17.62 18.75
N ALA A 225 -12.75 17.90 17.78
CA ALA A 225 -13.17 18.09 16.40
C ALA A 225 -13.53 16.74 15.75
N ALA A 226 -14.68 16.66 15.08
CA ALA A 226 -15.05 15.47 14.33
C ALA A 226 -14.19 15.36 13.06
N ALA A 227 -13.51 14.23 12.88
CA ALA A 227 -12.78 13.95 11.66
C ALA A 227 -13.74 13.53 10.54
N THR A 228 -13.59 14.13 9.36
CA THR A 228 -14.36 13.75 8.17
C THR A 228 -13.73 12.55 7.47
N THR A 229 -14.51 11.78 6.72
CA THR A 229 -14.00 10.62 5.95
C THR A 229 -12.85 10.97 4.99
N PRO A 230 -12.88 12.08 4.21
CA PRO A 230 -11.76 12.46 3.33
C PRO A 230 -10.45 12.71 4.09
N VAL A 231 -10.56 13.31 5.28
CA VAL A 231 -9.43 13.58 6.16
C VAL A 231 -8.80 12.27 6.67
N LEU A 232 -9.62 11.34 7.15
CA LEU A 232 -9.16 10.02 7.60
C LEU A 232 -8.51 9.24 6.45
N ARG A 233 -9.07 9.30 5.24
CA ARG A 233 -8.49 8.67 4.05
C ARG A 233 -7.17 9.30 3.63
N ASN A 234 -7.04 10.64 3.64
CA ASN A 234 -5.78 11.32 3.34
C ASN A 234 -4.68 10.94 4.35
N LEU A 235 -5.05 10.81 5.63
CA LEU A 235 -4.15 10.37 6.69
C LEU A 235 -3.73 8.89 6.49
N ARG A 236 -4.67 8.00 6.16
CA ARG A 236 -4.37 6.60 5.77
C ARG A 236 -3.35 6.54 4.64
N GLN A 237 -3.59 7.27 3.56
CA GLN A 237 -2.69 7.32 2.39
C GLN A 237 -1.30 7.87 2.73
N THR A 238 -1.24 8.88 3.60
CA THR A 238 0.03 9.45 4.07
C THR A 238 0.82 8.43 4.89
N LEU A 239 0.15 7.67 5.76
CA LEU A 239 0.78 6.58 6.52
C LEU A 239 1.20 5.40 5.62
N GLN A 240 0.42 5.06 4.59
CA GLN A 240 0.80 4.05 3.61
C GLN A 240 2.06 4.46 2.83
N LEU A 241 2.15 5.72 2.40
CA LEU A 241 3.35 6.26 1.76
C LEU A 241 4.58 6.17 2.68
N LEU A 242 4.42 6.54 3.95
CA LEU A 242 5.49 6.43 4.95
C LEU A 242 5.91 4.97 5.14
N THR A 243 4.95 4.06 5.24
CA THR A 243 5.20 2.61 5.37
C THR A 243 6.00 2.09 4.17
N LEU A 244 5.64 2.47 2.94
CA LEU A 244 6.40 2.14 1.73
C LEU A 244 7.83 2.72 1.77
N ALA A 245 7.99 3.98 2.18
CA ALA A 245 9.30 4.60 2.29
C ALA A 245 10.20 3.88 3.31
N TYR A 246 9.65 3.52 4.48
CA TYR A 246 10.34 2.71 5.47
C TYR A 246 10.69 1.34 4.90
N LYS A 247 9.75 0.69 4.22
CA LYS A 247 9.96 -0.63 3.63
C LYS A 247 11.17 -0.67 2.71
N CYS A 248 11.29 0.31 1.81
CA CYS A 248 12.38 0.42 0.84
C CYS A 248 13.75 0.70 1.47
N GLY A 249 13.82 1.06 2.75
CA GLY A 249 15.08 1.33 3.45
C GLY A 249 15.69 2.66 3.15
N THR A 250 14.80 3.60 2.87
CA THR A 250 15.14 5.00 2.76
C THR A 250 15.31 5.56 4.18
N ALA A 251 16.32 6.39 4.38
CA ALA A 251 16.43 7.13 5.63
C ALA A 251 15.22 8.08 5.70
N CYS A 252 14.35 7.89 6.68
CA CYS A 252 13.23 8.80 6.86
C CYS A 252 13.79 10.19 7.15
N PRO A 253 13.44 11.21 6.35
CA PRO A 253 14.00 12.55 6.52
C PRO A 253 13.50 13.21 7.81
N LEU A 254 12.41 12.72 8.41
CA LEU A 254 11.69 13.36 9.52
C LEU A 254 11.30 12.32 10.59
N PRO A 255 12.27 11.64 11.21
CA PRO A 255 12.01 10.56 12.15
C PRO A 255 11.21 11.05 13.35
N SER A 256 11.55 12.20 13.93
CA SER A 256 10.88 12.75 15.13
C SER A 256 9.42 13.13 14.88
N LEU A 257 9.12 13.73 13.73
CA LEU A 257 7.75 14.14 13.40
C LEU A 257 6.87 12.93 13.10
N THR A 258 7.39 11.95 12.36
CA THR A 258 6.64 10.72 12.07
C THR A 258 6.35 9.95 13.36
N SER A 259 7.35 9.91 14.24
CA SER A 259 7.23 9.25 15.52
C SER A 259 6.20 9.97 16.42
N GLN A 260 6.23 11.30 16.51
CA GLN A 260 5.17 12.06 17.19
C GLN A 260 3.78 11.81 16.60
N LEU A 261 3.67 11.77 15.28
CA LEU A 261 2.40 11.46 14.61
C LEU A 261 1.89 10.07 14.99
N LEU A 262 2.73 9.03 14.90
CA LEU A 262 2.34 7.66 15.28
C LEU A 262 1.91 7.56 16.75
N ALA A 263 2.60 8.26 17.67
CA ALA A 263 2.23 8.27 19.08
C ALA A 263 0.83 8.88 19.31
N VAL A 264 0.55 10.03 18.67
CA VAL A 264 -0.75 10.70 18.77
C VAL A 264 -1.86 9.88 18.10
N LEU A 265 -1.55 9.16 17.01
CA LEU A 265 -2.52 8.24 16.40
C LEU A 265 -2.86 7.07 17.31
N LEU A 266 -1.89 6.53 18.05
CA LEU A 266 -2.17 5.51 19.06
C LEU A 266 -3.01 6.06 20.21
N ASP A 267 -2.78 7.31 20.63
CA ASP A 267 -3.66 8.03 21.59
C ASP A 267 -5.09 8.11 21.08
N TRP A 268 -5.26 8.39 19.79
CA TRP A 268 -6.59 8.52 19.20
C TRP A 268 -7.30 7.19 19.03
N LEU A 269 -6.57 6.16 18.60
CA LEU A 269 -7.10 4.81 18.44
C LEU A 269 -7.52 4.19 19.79
N GLU A 270 -6.75 4.39 20.86
CA GLU A 270 -7.10 3.84 22.19
C GLU A 270 -8.39 4.41 22.78
N VAL A 271 -8.75 5.65 22.43
CA VAL A 271 -10.01 6.28 22.88
C VAL A 271 -11.19 5.92 21.96
N ALA A 272 -10.91 5.46 20.74
CA ALA A 272 -11.94 5.17 19.76
C ALA A 272 -12.50 3.76 19.94
N THR A 273 -13.78 3.60 19.60
CA THR A 273 -14.39 2.27 19.54
C THR A 273 -13.91 1.53 18.30
N VAL A 274 -13.81 0.21 18.38
CA VAL A 274 -13.38 -0.67 17.28
C VAL A 274 -14.28 -0.52 16.05
N ASP A 275 -15.58 -0.29 16.26
CA ASP A 275 -16.57 -0.05 15.19
C ASP A 275 -16.53 1.37 14.61
N SER A 276 -15.65 2.24 15.10
CA SER A 276 -15.59 3.62 14.62
C SER A 276 -14.99 3.70 13.21
N ALA A 277 -15.43 4.71 12.45
CA ALA A 277 -14.81 5.06 11.17
C ALA A 277 -13.30 5.33 11.30
N LEU A 278 -12.86 5.83 12.47
CA LEU A 278 -11.45 6.04 12.77
C LEU A 278 -10.69 4.72 12.77
N TRP A 279 -11.16 3.77 13.57
CA TRP A 279 -10.48 2.49 13.76
C TRP A 279 -10.42 1.70 12.47
N THR A 280 -11.56 1.57 11.79
CA THR A 280 -11.68 0.86 10.51
C THR A 280 -10.83 1.45 9.38
N MET A 281 -10.55 2.76 9.40
CA MET A 281 -9.71 3.40 8.38
C MET A 281 -8.24 3.54 8.75
N LEU A 282 -7.89 3.58 10.04
CA LEU A 282 -6.53 3.92 10.48
C LEU A 282 -5.84 2.83 11.32
N GLY A 283 -6.56 1.88 11.90
CA GLY A 283 -5.99 0.88 12.81
C GLY A 283 -4.89 0.05 12.14
N ASP A 284 -5.25 -0.66 11.07
CA ASP A 284 -4.36 -1.50 10.26
C ASP A 284 -3.12 -0.75 9.75
N VAL A 285 -3.32 0.44 9.17
CA VAL A 285 -2.22 1.23 8.58
C VAL A 285 -1.30 1.82 9.65
N THR A 286 -1.84 2.22 10.81
CA THR A 286 -1.02 2.76 11.92
C THR A 286 -0.14 1.67 12.49
N ILE A 287 -0.68 0.47 12.71
CA ILE A 287 0.07 -0.70 13.18
C ILE A 287 1.12 -1.12 12.14
N GLY A 288 0.77 -1.14 10.85
CA GLY A 288 1.70 -1.45 9.77
C GLY A 288 2.86 -0.43 9.67
N ALA A 289 2.55 0.86 9.72
CA ALA A 289 3.53 1.94 9.71
C ALA A 289 4.48 1.84 10.92
N LEU A 290 3.93 1.58 12.11
CA LEU A 290 4.72 1.40 13.33
C LEU A 290 5.67 0.20 13.23
N THR A 291 5.20 -0.91 12.68
CA THR A 291 5.98 -2.14 12.48
C THR A 291 7.21 -1.89 11.62
N GLU A 292 7.03 -1.28 10.46
CA GLU A 292 8.15 -0.97 9.55
C GLU A 292 9.07 0.12 10.13
N TRP A 293 8.52 1.10 10.84
CA TRP A 293 9.28 2.11 11.55
C TRP A 293 10.17 1.49 12.64
N GLN A 294 9.64 0.58 13.46
CA GLN A 294 10.40 -0.12 14.51
C GLN A 294 11.47 -1.04 13.94
N HIS A 295 11.14 -1.78 12.87
CA HIS A 295 12.11 -2.61 12.15
C HIS A 295 13.30 -1.76 11.67
N ARG A 296 13.02 -0.55 11.15
CA ARG A 296 14.06 0.37 10.70
C ARG A 296 14.95 0.88 11.82
N VAL A 297 14.36 1.34 12.93
CA VAL A 297 15.13 1.82 14.07
C VAL A 297 16.01 0.73 14.68
N ALA A 298 15.53 -0.52 14.72
CA ALA A 298 16.34 -1.65 15.15
C ALA A 298 17.53 -1.92 14.20
N SER A 299 17.35 -1.72 12.89
CA SER A 299 18.36 -1.99 11.87
C SER A 299 19.40 -0.88 11.64
N GLY A 300 19.19 0.35 12.13
CA GLY A 300 20.03 1.47 11.71
C GLY A 300 20.02 2.73 12.60
N SER A 301 21.25 3.18 12.89
CA SER A 301 21.68 4.46 13.47
C SER A 301 21.31 4.78 14.94
N PRO A 302 22.31 4.97 15.84
CA PRO A 302 22.09 5.27 17.26
C PRO A 302 21.37 6.60 17.54
N SER A 303 21.23 7.47 16.53
CA SER A 303 20.49 8.73 16.61
C SER A 303 18.96 8.58 16.68
N HIS A 304 18.40 7.38 16.49
CA HIS A 304 16.95 7.14 16.45
C HIS A 304 16.36 6.55 17.75
N ARG A 305 17.12 6.47 18.85
CA ARG A 305 16.66 5.95 20.15
C ARG A 305 15.59 6.80 20.88
N VAL A 306 15.17 7.93 20.29
CA VAL A 306 14.16 8.82 20.91
C VAL A 306 12.79 8.14 21.07
N PHE A 307 12.57 7.01 20.39
CA PHE A 307 11.30 6.30 20.40
C PHE A 307 11.24 5.02 21.22
N ASP A 308 12.16 4.82 22.18
CA ASP A 308 11.97 3.83 23.26
C ASP A 308 10.69 4.09 24.11
N LYS A 309 9.86 5.07 23.72
CA LYS A 309 8.65 5.54 24.42
C LYS A 309 7.32 5.14 23.81
N VAL A 310 7.25 4.57 22.60
CA VAL A 310 5.97 3.94 22.20
C VAL A 310 5.86 2.65 22.97
N ASP A 311 4.94 2.66 23.92
CA ASP A 311 4.66 1.55 24.80
C ASP A 311 4.21 0.35 23.96
N ALA A 312 5.12 -0.59 23.71
CA ALA A 312 4.82 -1.78 22.92
C ALA A 312 3.65 -2.58 23.55
N ALA A 313 3.48 -2.51 24.87
CA ALA A 313 2.36 -3.13 25.56
C ALA A 313 1.01 -2.51 25.16
N ARG A 314 1.00 -1.21 24.87
CA ARG A 314 -0.17 -0.48 24.38
C ARG A 314 -0.58 -0.94 22.99
N VAL A 315 0.38 -1.11 22.09
CA VAL A 315 0.10 -1.57 20.72
C VAL A 315 -0.51 -2.97 20.74
N TRP A 316 -0.01 -3.85 21.60
CA TRP A 316 -0.58 -5.19 21.77
C TRP A 316 -2.00 -5.17 22.33
N ARG A 317 -2.32 -4.21 23.22
CA ARG A 317 -3.70 -4.01 23.71
C ARG A 317 -4.64 -3.55 22.59
N ILE A 318 -4.20 -2.58 21.78
CA ILE A 318 -4.92 -2.08 20.61
C ILE A 318 -5.18 -3.23 19.62
N ILE A 319 -4.18 -4.06 19.33
CA ILE A 319 -4.31 -5.24 18.47
C ILE A 319 -5.35 -6.22 19.03
N ALA A 320 -5.30 -6.47 20.33
CA ALA A 320 -6.19 -7.41 21.01
C ALA A 320 -7.68 -7.01 20.97
N GLU A 321 -7.98 -5.72 20.79
CA GLU A 321 -9.34 -5.20 20.71
C GLU A 321 -9.89 -5.22 19.27
N ALA A 322 -9.04 -5.43 18.25
CA ALA A 322 -9.48 -5.45 16.86
C ALA A 322 -10.40 -6.64 16.54
N ASP A 323 -11.26 -6.46 15.54
CA ASP A 323 -12.12 -7.54 15.03
C ASP A 323 -11.30 -8.60 14.28
N SER A 324 -11.39 -9.86 14.72
CA SER A 324 -10.73 -11.00 14.08
C SER A 324 -11.23 -11.27 12.66
N GLY A 325 -12.42 -10.76 12.31
CA GLY A 325 -12.99 -10.78 10.96
C GLY A 325 -12.32 -9.82 9.98
N ASP A 326 -11.61 -8.79 10.46
CA ASP A 326 -10.93 -7.85 9.59
C ASP A 326 -9.52 -8.34 9.22
N LEU A 327 -9.41 -8.97 8.04
CA LEU A 327 -8.14 -9.48 7.51
C LEU A 327 -7.04 -8.41 7.40
N THR A 328 -7.40 -7.14 7.22
CA THR A 328 -6.41 -6.04 7.11
C THR A 328 -5.78 -5.72 8.46
N SER A 329 -6.61 -5.61 9.50
CA SER A 329 -6.14 -5.47 10.88
C SER A 329 -5.37 -6.70 11.34
N ALA A 330 -5.84 -7.90 11.00
CA ALA A 330 -5.18 -9.17 11.36
C ALA A 330 -3.78 -9.30 10.76
N VAL A 331 -3.59 -8.94 9.48
CA VAL A 331 -2.27 -9.02 8.85
C VAL A 331 -1.29 -8.01 9.44
N SER A 332 -1.75 -6.77 9.70
CA SER A 332 -0.89 -5.74 10.30
C SER A 332 -0.49 -6.10 11.73
N ALA A 333 -1.44 -6.62 12.51
CA ALA A 333 -1.19 -7.17 13.84
C ALA A 333 -0.20 -8.33 13.81
N ALA A 334 -0.39 -9.30 12.89
CA ALA A 334 0.50 -10.43 12.73
C ALA A 334 1.93 -9.99 12.39
N ALA A 335 2.09 -9.06 11.44
CA ALA A 335 3.40 -8.51 11.08
C ALA A 335 4.06 -7.82 12.29
N HIS A 336 3.29 -7.02 13.04
CA HIS A 336 3.78 -6.36 14.26
C HIS A 336 4.26 -7.37 15.31
N ILE A 337 3.42 -8.36 15.63
CA ILE A 337 3.71 -9.39 16.62
C ILE A 337 4.93 -10.22 16.21
N SER A 338 5.00 -10.68 14.96
CA SER A 338 6.18 -11.39 14.44
C SER A 338 7.47 -10.59 14.62
N SER A 339 7.40 -9.26 14.47
CA SER A 339 8.57 -8.39 14.58
C SER A 339 8.97 -8.04 16.03
N THR A 340 8.06 -8.17 17.00
CA THR A 340 8.24 -7.67 18.38
C THR A 340 8.21 -8.74 19.46
N ALA A 341 7.59 -9.90 19.23
CA ALA A 341 7.37 -10.93 20.25
C ALA A 341 8.64 -11.47 20.92
N GLY A 342 9.78 -11.48 20.22
CA GLY A 342 11.07 -11.92 20.79
C GLY A 342 11.93 -10.80 21.38
N LYS A 343 11.52 -9.52 21.26
CA LYS A 343 12.36 -8.35 21.57
C LYS A 343 12.08 -7.76 22.95
N HIS A 344 10.86 -7.90 23.46
CA HIS A 344 10.44 -7.32 24.72
C HIS A 344 9.75 -8.37 25.61
N PRO A 345 9.97 -8.34 26.92
CA PRO A 345 9.25 -9.21 27.85
C PRO A 345 7.81 -8.69 28.01
N TYR A 346 6.85 -9.32 27.35
CA TYR A 346 5.42 -9.05 27.54
C TYR A 346 4.83 -9.95 28.62
N ASP A 347 3.74 -9.49 29.25
CA ASP A 347 3.00 -10.30 30.22
C ASP A 347 2.36 -11.52 29.53
N SER A 348 2.23 -12.61 30.28
CA SER A 348 1.53 -13.83 29.86
C SER A 348 0.12 -13.53 29.34
N LEU A 349 -0.58 -12.56 29.94
CA LEU A 349 -1.90 -12.13 29.49
C LEU A 349 -1.86 -11.58 28.06
N GLN A 350 -0.87 -10.75 27.74
CA GLN A 350 -0.76 -10.14 26.40
C GLN A 350 -0.48 -11.20 25.33
N TYR A 351 0.39 -12.17 25.61
CA TYR A 351 0.60 -13.31 24.72
C TYR A 351 -0.70 -14.11 24.52
N SER A 352 -1.47 -14.38 25.58
CA SER A 352 -2.72 -15.13 25.45
C SER A 352 -3.77 -14.40 24.63
N VAL A 353 -3.93 -13.08 24.80
CA VAL A 353 -4.96 -12.33 24.08
C VAL A 353 -4.60 -12.17 22.60
N CYS A 354 -3.35 -11.82 22.29
CA CYS A 354 -2.88 -11.77 20.89
C CYS A 354 -2.94 -13.14 20.21
N TRP A 355 -2.70 -14.23 20.97
CA TRP A 355 -2.87 -15.58 20.45
C TRP A 355 -4.32 -15.88 20.12
N ASP A 356 -5.25 -15.58 21.03
CA ASP A 356 -6.67 -15.82 20.80
C ASP A 356 -7.15 -15.09 19.55
N TYR A 357 -6.80 -13.81 19.41
CA TYR A 357 -7.08 -13.01 18.21
C TYR A 357 -6.59 -13.67 16.91
N LEU A 358 -5.28 -13.98 16.83
CA LEU A 358 -4.70 -14.56 15.60
C LEU A 358 -5.15 -16.00 15.35
N ARG A 359 -5.40 -16.78 16.40
CA ARG A 359 -5.95 -18.13 16.31
C ARG A 359 -7.35 -18.08 15.71
N ASP A 360 -8.19 -17.17 16.17
CA ASP A 360 -9.58 -17.08 15.74
C ASP A 360 -9.65 -16.64 14.27
N THR A 361 -8.85 -15.65 13.84
CA THR A 361 -8.71 -15.34 12.40
C THR A 361 -8.19 -16.54 11.60
N MET A 362 -7.17 -17.27 12.09
CA MET A 362 -6.66 -18.46 11.39
C MET A 362 -7.71 -19.57 11.29
N LEU A 363 -8.55 -19.75 12.32
CA LEU A 363 -9.65 -20.70 12.30
C LEU A 363 -10.68 -20.34 11.21
N MET A 364 -11.05 -19.06 11.09
CA MET A 364 -11.93 -18.56 10.02
C MET A 364 -11.36 -18.82 8.63
N ILE A 365 -10.04 -18.62 8.45
CA ILE A 365 -9.33 -18.94 7.19
C ILE A 365 -9.38 -20.45 6.92
N LEU A 366 -9.09 -21.29 7.91
CA LEU A 366 -9.10 -22.75 7.76
C LEU A 366 -10.49 -23.32 7.48
N ASP A 367 -11.53 -22.70 8.05
CA ASP A 367 -12.94 -23.07 7.87
C ASP A 367 -13.57 -22.46 6.60
N HIS A 368 -12.80 -21.68 5.82
CA HIS A 368 -13.23 -21.05 4.57
C HIS A 368 -14.45 -20.14 4.76
N GLU A 369 -14.42 -19.36 5.84
CA GLU A 369 -15.49 -18.40 6.17
C GLU A 369 -15.44 -17.14 5.30
N PHE A 370 -14.24 -16.72 4.88
CA PHE A 370 -14.04 -15.63 3.93
C PHE A 370 -14.38 -16.08 2.51
N ARG A 371 -15.28 -15.35 1.85
CA ARG A 371 -15.82 -15.70 0.52
C ARG A 371 -15.75 -14.55 -0.45
N GLY A 372 -15.80 -14.87 -1.76
CA GLY A 372 -15.84 -13.87 -2.82
C GLY A 372 -14.54 -13.07 -2.85
N VAL A 373 -14.62 -11.75 -2.64
CA VAL A 373 -13.46 -10.86 -2.71
C VAL A 373 -12.46 -11.05 -1.55
N GLU A 374 -12.91 -11.55 -0.41
CA GLU A 374 -12.06 -11.76 0.77
C GLU A 374 -11.33 -13.11 0.73
N GLU A 375 -11.75 -14.04 -0.11
CA GLU A 375 -11.16 -15.37 -0.19
C GLU A 375 -9.69 -15.34 -0.70
N PRO A 376 -9.35 -14.65 -1.80
CA PRO A 376 -7.94 -14.49 -2.21
C PRO A 376 -7.12 -13.76 -1.15
N LEU A 377 -7.74 -12.82 -0.43
CA LEU A 377 -7.08 -12.07 0.62
C LEU A 377 -6.77 -12.96 1.83
N ALA A 378 -7.70 -13.82 2.23
CA ALA A 378 -7.50 -14.79 3.31
C ALA A 378 -6.30 -15.70 3.03
N LEU A 379 -6.18 -16.21 1.80
CA LEU A 379 -5.01 -16.98 1.36
C LEU A 379 -3.74 -16.13 1.45
N LEU A 380 -3.79 -14.90 0.96
CA LEU A 380 -2.64 -13.98 0.93
C LEU A 380 -2.09 -13.64 2.32
N VAL A 381 -2.94 -13.48 3.34
CA VAL A 381 -2.52 -13.08 4.69
C VAL A 381 -2.21 -14.26 5.62
N ALA A 382 -2.71 -15.46 5.31
CA ALA A 382 -2.52 -16.66 6.13
C ALA A 382 -1.04 -16.95 6.49
N PRO A 383 -0.06 -16.78 5.57
CA PRO A 383 1.35 -16.93 5.90
C PRO A 383 1.81 -15.98 7.01
N THR A 384 1.43 -14.69 6.97
CA THR A 384 1.78 -13.72 8.01
C THR A 384 1.23 -14.15 9.37
N ILE A 385 -0.06 -14.52 9.41
CA ILE A 385 -0.73 -14.95 10.63
C ILE A 385 -0.07 -16.21 11.19
N SER A 386 0.25 -17.19 10.34
CA SER A 386 0.93 -18.42 10.78
C SER A 386 2.33 -18.15 11.36
N ARG A 387 3.11 -17.24 10.76
CA ARG A 387 4.42 -16.82 11.28
C ARG A 387 4.29 -16.10 12.63
N ALA A 388 3.25 -15.28 12.81
CA ALA A 388 2.98 -14.60 14.07
C ALA A 388 2.59 -15.58 15.18
N LEU A 389 1.75 -16.57 14.88
CA LEU A 389 1.42 -17.66 15.82
C LEU A 389 2.69 -18.44 16.23
N VAL A 390 3.58 -18.76 15.29
CA VAL A 390 4.87 -19.40 15.61
C VAL A 390 5.70 -18.51 16.55
N ALA A 391 5.80 -17.21 16.26
CA ALA A 391 6.54 -16.28 17.11
C ALA A 391 5.96 -16.20 18.54
N LEU A 392 4.64 -16.14 18.68
CA LEU A 392 3.97 -16.18 19.98
C LEU A 392 4.25 -17.48 20.73
N ALA A 393 4.10 -18.64 20.09
CA ALA A 393 4.34 -19.94 20.72
C ALA A 393 5.80 -20.09 21.17
N ARG A 394 6.75 -19.62 20.35
CA ARG A 394 8.19 -19.68 20.64
C ARG A 394 8.56 -18.80 21.83
N HIS A 395 8.15 -17.54 21.82
CA HIS A 395 8.61 -16.52 22.77
C HIS A 395 7.71 -16.35 24.00
N ALA A 396 6.55 -17.00 24.05
CA ALA A 396 5.65 -16.92 25.19
C ALA A 396 6.34 -17.36 26.51
N PRO A 397 6.08 -16.66 27.63
CA PRO A 397 6.52 -17.11 28.94
C PRO A 397 5.83 -18.43 29.33
N ALA A 398 6.41 -19.16 30.29
CA ALA A 398 5.93 -20.50 30.65
C ALA A 398 4.43 -20.58 31.03
N PRO A 399 3.84 -19.62 31.77
CA PRO A 399 2.40 -19.63 32.06
C PRO A 399 1.56 -19.49 30.79
N ALA A 400 1.93 -18.58 29.88
CA ALA A 400 1.27 -18.42 28.59
C ALA A 400 1.40 -19.70 27.74
N LYS A 401 2.60 -20.28 27.62
CA LYS A 401 2.81 -21.54 26.87
C LYS A 401 1.87 -22.66 27.30
N ARG A 402 1.66 -22.82 28.61
CA ARG A 402 0.70 -23.80 29.16
C ARG A 402 -0.73 -23.47 28.75
N PHE A 403 -1.14 -22.20 28.81
CA PHE A 403 -2.45 -21.75 28.35
C PHE A 403 -2.64 -22.02 26.85
N LEU A 404 -1.68 -21.60 26.01
CA LEU A 404 -1.71 -21.80 24.56
C LEU A 404 -1.93 -23.27 24.20
N ALA A 405 -1.15 -24.16 24.83
CA ALA A 405 -1.16 -25.59 24.60
C ALA A 405 -2.42 -26.30 25.13
N SER A 406 -3.01 -25.83 26.23
CA SER A 406 -4.16 -26.47 26.88
C SER A 406 -5.52 -25.96 26.40
N SER A 407 -5.56 -24.83 25.68
CA SER A 407 -6.81 -24.26 25.16
C SER A 407 -7.50 -25.23 24.18
N PRO A 408 -8.78 -25.58 24.41
CA PRO A 408 -9.56 -26.41 23.48
C PRO A 408 -9.62 -25.85 22.06
N TRP A 409 -9.61 -24.52 21.93
CA TRP A 409 -9.61 -23.83 20.65
C TRP A 409 -8.28 -23.97 19.91
N THR A 410 -7.15 -23.93 20.63
CA THR A 410 -5.85 -24.25 20.04
C THR A 410 -5.81 -25.69 19.54
N VAL A 411 -6.32 -26.63 20.32
CA VAL A 411 -6.42 -28.04 19.90
C VAL A 411 -7.28 -28.17 18.64
N ALA A 412 -8.42 -27.45 18.59
CA ALA A 412 -9.30 -27.44 17.42
C ALA A 412 -8.63 -26.86 16.17
N MET A 413 -7.81 -25.80 16.32
CA MET A 413 -7.00 -25.23 15.23
C MET A 413 -5.95 -26.24 14.75
N VAL A 414 -5.22 -26.88 15.66
CA VAL A 414 -4.21 -27.90 15.33
C VAL A 414 -4.84 -29.10 14.59
N VAL A 415 -6.03 -29.55 15.00
CA VAL A 415 -6.76 -30.61 14.30
C VAL A 415 -7.10 -30.20 12.87
N ARG A 416 -7.57 -28.97 12.65
CA ARG A 416 -7.86 -28.44 11.30
C ARG A 416 -6.59 -28.32 10.45
N MET A 417 -5.49 -27.83 11.02
CA MET A 417 -4.19 -27.77 10.35
C MET A 417 -3.65 -29.15 9.97
N ARG A 418 -3.78 -30.16 10.83
CA ARG A 418 -3.40 -31.56 10.51
C ARG A 418 -4.30 -32.18 9.47
N ARG A 419 -5.59 -31.83 9.48
CA ARG A 419 -6.53 -32.26 8.43
C ARG A 419 -6.12 -31.65 7.08
N LEU A 420 -5.76 -30.36 7.06
CA LEU A 420 -5.24 -29.71 5.87
C LEU A 420 -4.00 -30.45 5.34
N GLU A 421 -3.06 -30.84 6.20
CA GLU A 421 -1.90 -31.67 5.82
C GLU A 421 -2.30 -33.03 5.24
N GLY A 422 -3.24 -33.72 5.88
CA GLY A 422 -3.71 -35.05 5.47
C GLY A 422 -4.46 -35.03 4.14
N ASP A 423 -5.34 -34.06 3.95
CA ASP A 423 -6.18 -33.95 2.77
C ASP A 423 -5.31 -33.75 1.50
N VAL A 424 -4.23 -32.96 1.56
CA VAL A 424 -3.28 -32.76 0.43
C VAL A 424 -2.70 -34.06 -0.08
N ARG A 425 -2.41 -35.00 0.81
CA ARG A 425 -1.81 -36.29 0.46
C ARG A 425 -2.79 -37.23 -0.26
N THR A 426 -4.09 -36.95 -0.19
CA THR A 426 -5.16 -37.85 -0.66
C THR A 426 -5.82 -37.43 -1.99
N SER A 427 -5.19 -36.51 -2.75
CA SER A 427 -5.59 -36.10 -4.12
C SER A 427 -6.97 -35.43 -4.27
N GLY A 428 -7.79 -35.35 -3.22
CA GLY A 428 -9.18 -34.85 -3.27
C GLY A 428 -9.39 -33.40 -2.83
N LEU A 429 -8.35 -32.56 -2.84
CA LEU A 429 -8.46 -31.20 -2.30
C LEU A 429 -9.09 -30.19 -3.25
N ASP A 430 -10.01 -29.41 -2.66
CA ASP A 430 -10.42 -28.10 -3.17
C ASP A 430 -9.20 -27.18 -3.36
N GLU A 431 -9.25 -26.34 -4.38
CA GLU A 431 -8.18 -25.44 -4.81
C GLU A 431 -7.74 -24.49 -3.71
N TYR A 432 -8.70 -23.91 -2.98
CA TYR A 432 -8.45 -23.04 -1.83
C TYR A 432 -7.49 -23.67 -0.82
N ARG A 433 -7.80 -24.88 -0.37
CA ARG A 433 -7.00 -25.61 0.64
C ARG A 433 -5.62 -25.98 0.12
N ARG A 434 -5.50 -26.29 -1.17
CA ARG A 434 -4.22 -26.60 -1.81
C ARG A 434 -3.30 -25.38 -1.80
N ILE A 435 -3.82 -24.21 -2.15
CA ILE A 435 -3.08 -22.94 -2.13
C ILE A 435 -2.71 -22.59 -0.69
N LEU A 436 -3.68 -22.65 0.24
CA LEU A 436 -3.47 -22.37 1.65
C LEU A 436 -2.33 -23.22 2.23
N TRP A 437 -2.36 -24.54 2.00
CA TRP A 437 -1.29 -25.43 2.46
C TRP A 437 0.05 -25.09 1.81
N GLY A 438 0.08 -24.87 0.49
CA GLY A 438 1.29 -24.50 -0.23
C GLY A 438 2.00 -23.29 0.39
N GLN A 439 1.23 -22.30 0.84
CA GLN A 439 1.77 -21.07 1.41
C GLN A 439 2.08 -21.13 2.91
N THR A 440 1.44 -22.03 3.67
CA THR A 440 1.52 -22.04 5.15
C THR A 440 2.17 -23.28 5.76
N SER A 441 2.39 -24.34 4.97
CA SER A 441 2.84 -25.66 5.44
C SER A 441 4.04 -25.62 6.39
N LEU A 442 5.10 -24.87 6.05
CA LEU A 442 6.29 -24.76 6.89
C LEU A 442 5.94 -24.18 8.27
N SER A 443 5.24 -23.05 8.30
CA SER A 443 4.86 -22.38 9.55
C SER A 443 3.89 -23.22 10.38
N ILE A 444 2.95 -23.93 9.74
CA ILE A 444 2.03 -24.87 10.41
C ILE A 444 2.80 -26.00 11.08
N GLN A 445 3.73 -26.64 10.37
CA GLN A 445 4.53 -27.75 10.92
C GLN A 445 5.37 -27.28 12.11
N THR A 446 6.01 -26.12 12.00
CA THR A 446 6.77 -25.51 13.09
C THR A 446 5.87 -25.18 14.30
N LEU A 447 4.68 -24.63 14.06
CA LEU A 447 3.73 -24.31 15.12
C LEU A 447 3.29 -25.55 15.89
N ILE A 448 2.93 -26.62 15.17
CA ILE A 448 2.51 -27.88 15.77
C ILE A 448 3.65 -28.45 16.64
N ALA A 449 4.90 -28.41 16.15
CA ALA A 449 6.05 -28.88 16.90
C ALA A 449 6.18 -28.13 18.25
N TYR A 450 6.17 -26.80 18.24
CA TYR A 450 6.26 -25.99 19.46
C TYR A 450 5.14 -26.26 20.47
N LEU A 451 3.90 -26.42 19.99
CA LEU A 451 2.77 -26.72 20.87
C LEU A 451 2.87 -28.13 21.49
N THR A 452 3.35 -29.12 20.73
CA THR A 452 3.55 -30.49 21.24
C THR A 452 4.71 -30.62 22.22
N GLU A 453 5.80 -29.89 22.00
CA GLU A 453 6.92 -29.79 22.95
C GLU A 453 6.49 -29.12 24.25
N GLY A 454 5.71 -28.02 24.15
CA GLY A 454 5.15 -27.33 25.33
C GLY A 454 4.25 -28.22 26.18
N LEU A 455 3.42 -29.07 25.56
CA LEU A 455 2.61 -30.08 26.27
C LEU A 455 3.50 -31.10 27.00
N SER A 456 4.57 -31.56 26.35
CA SER A 456 5.49 -32.56 26.92
C SER A 456 6.29 -32.00 28.11
N ALA A 457 6.78 -30.76 27.98
CA ALA A 457 7.49 -30.06 29.06
C ALA A 457 6.59 -29.70 30.25
N ALA A 458 5.28 -29.48 30.02
CA ALA A 458 4.32 -29.29 31.10
C ALA A 458 4.11 -30.55 31.95
N ILE A 459 4.37 -31.74 31.37
CA ILE A 459 4.26 -33.04 32.05
C ILE A 459 5.59 -33.41 32.76
N GLN A 460 6.73 -32.84 32.35
CA GLN A 460 8.05 -33.08 32.95
C GLN A 460 8.87 -31.77 33.10
N PRO A 461 8.85 -31.11 34.27
CA PRO A 461 9.44 -29.79 34.45
C PRO A 461 10.98 -29.74 34.59
N ASP A 462 11.68 -30.86 34.77
CA ASP A 462 13.09 -30.88 35.21
C ASP A 462 14.16 -30.99 34.11
N ALA A 463 13.79 -30.98 32.83
CA ALA A 463 14.74 -31.23 31.75
C ALA A 463 14.52 -30.32 30.55
N LEU A 464 15.05 -29.10 30.53
CA LEU A 464 15.18 -28.30 29.29
C LEU A 464 16.12 -27.10 29.51
N ASN A 465 17.41 -27.30 29.24
CA ASN A 465 18.43 -26.25 29.03
C ASN A 465 19.41 -26.70 27.92
N SER A 466 18.90 -27.25 26.82
CA SER A 466 19.69 -27.41 25.61
C SER A 466 19.22 -26.40 24.57
N GLU A 467 19.96 -25.30 24.44
CA GLU A 467 19.83 -24.36 23.34
C GLU A 467 20.11 -25.13 22.04
N ARG A 468 19.06 -25.33 21.24
CA ARG A 468 19.18 -25.91 19.91
C ARG A 468 19.43 -24.77 18.93
N GLU A 469 20.52 -24.85 18.17
CA GLU A 469 20.78 -23.90 17.09
C GLU A 469 19.66 -23.97 16.05
N ASP A 470 18.94 -22.86 15.90
CA ASP A 470 17.81 -22.71 14.99
C ASP A 470 18.29 -22.64 13.53
N PRO A 471 17.56 -23.26 12.58
CA PRO A 471 17.84 -23.10 11.16
C PRO A 471 17.71 -21.61 10.79
N ALA A 472 18.83 -21.04 10.37
CA ALA A 472 19.07 -19.70 9.85
C ALA A 472 17.86 -18.75 9.93
N GLU A 473 17.98 -17.75 10.81
CA GLU A 473 17.25 -16.48 10.75
C GLU A 473 17.38 -15.86 9.34
N SER A 474 16.56 -16.31 8.40
CA SER A 474 16.08 -15.35 7.42
C SER A 474 15.23 -14.40 8.24
N GLN A 475 15.75 -13.20 8.50
CA GLN A 475 14.94 -12.06 8.88
C GLN A 475 13.91 -11.90 7.77
N GLY A 476 12.79 -12.63 7.89
CA GLY A 476 11.74 -12.64 6.90
C GLY A 476 11.22 -11.23 6.83
N GLY A 477 11.60 -10.51 5.77
CA GLY A 477 11.02 -9.22 5.49
C GLY A 477 9.53 -9.39 5.26
N PHE A 478 8.76 -8.33 5.44
CA PHE A 478 7.46 -8.24 4.78
C PHE A 478 7.65 -7.69 3.35
N THR A 479 6.68 -7.86 2.48
CA THR A 479 6.50 -7.20 1.18
C THR A 479 5.18 -6.50 1.28
N PHE A 480 5.15 -5.25 0.83
CA PHE A 480 3.91 -4.51 0.75
C PHE A 480 3.18 -4.95 -0.51
N CYS A 481 1.94 -5.39 -0.36
CA CYS A 481 1.05 -5.68 -1.47
C CYS A 481 -0.16 -4.77 -1.37
N TRP A 482 -0.65 -4.35 -2.53
CA TRP A 482 -1.87 -3.57 -2.63
C TRP A 482 -2.97 -4.45 -3.21
N PHE A 483 -4.09 -4.53 -2.52
CA PHE A 483 -5.26 -5.26 -2.97
C PHE A 483 -6.51 -4.47 -2.57
N GLN A 484 -7.39 -4.17 -3.53
CA GLN A 484 -8.64 -3.44 -3.28
C GLN A 484 -8.46 -2.13 -2.48
N SER A 485 -7.56 -1.26 -2.92
CA SER A 485 -7.28 0.04 -2.26
C SER A 485 -6.73 -0.08 -0.83
N ARG A 486 -6.32 -1.27 -0.40
CA ARG A 486 -5.75 -1.52 0.91
C ARG A 486 -4.35 -2.09 0.79
N ALA A 487 -3.54 -1.72 1.77
CA ALA A 487 -2.16 -2.10 1.90
C ALA A 487 -2.05 -3.31 2.83
N TYR A 488 -1.27 -4.30 2.43
CA TYR A 488 -1.03 -5.52 3.21
C TYR A 488 0.47 -5.74 3.38
N LEU A 489 0.86 -6.19 4.56
CA LEU A 489 2.23 -6.64 4.86
C LEU A 489 2.28 -8.17 4.80
N ILE A 490 2.72 -8.70 3.67
CA ILE A 490 2.82 -10.15 3.43
C ILE A 490 4.26 -10.57 3.64
N PRO A 491 4.58 -11.78 4.09
CA PRO A 491 5.95 -12.13 4.35
C PRO A 491 6.70 -12.41 3.03
N THR A 492 7.94 -11.94 2.88
CA THR A 492 8.85 -12.27 1.77
C THR A 492 9.23 -13.74 1.78
#